data_AF-A0A1I5KBI2-F1
#
_entry.id   AF-A0A1I5KBI2-F1
#
_cell.length_a   1.000
_cell.length_b   1.000
_cell.length_c   1.000
_cell.angle_alpha   90.00
_cell.angle_beta   90.00
_cell.angle_gamma   90.00
#
_symmetry.space_group_name_H-M   'P 1'
#
loop_
_entity.id
_entity.type
_entity.pdbx_description
1 polymer ?
#
loop_
_entity_poly.entity_id
_entity_poly.type
_entity_poly.pdbx_seq_one_letter_code
_entity_poly.pdbx_strand_id
1 'polypeptide(L)'
;MEKKKAGTILWHDLTVPDAGVVSDFYRQVIGWEKSPLSMGEYDDYVMQAPGAGEGDHTMTTTGVCHAKGQNSSIPPQWMIYVAVDDLEKSMEQCTLHGGKVIGEKRSMGQEAVYCLIQDPAGAHMMLYQQL
;
A
#
# COMPACT_ATOMS: atom_id res chain seq x y z
N MET A 1 4.60 -11.15 16.68
CA MET A 1 4.94 -11.85 15.41
C MET A 1 6.43 -11.70 15.14
N GLU A 2 7.05 -12.66 14.45
CA GLU A 2 8.46 -12.58 14.06
C GLU A 2 8.70 -11.44 13.05
N LYS A 3 9.76 -10.64 13.26
CA LYS A 3 10.14 -9.56 12.36
C LYS A 3 10.50 -10.14 10.99
N LYS A 4 9.86 -9.62 9.94
CA LYS A 4 10.15 -10.05 8.57
C LYS A 4 11.53 -9.56 8.14
N LYS A 5 12.27 -10.43 7.44
CA LYS A 5 13.61 -10.11 6.93
C LYS A 5 13.55 -8.94 5.95
N ALA A 6 14.49 -8.01 6.03
CA ALA A 6 14.63 -6.92 5.05
C ALA A 6 14.68 -7.45 3.60
N GLY A 7 14.01 -6.73 2.69
CA GLY A 7 13.82 -7.12 1.30
C GLY A 7 12.62 -8.04 1.05
N THR A 8 11.92 -8.50 2.10
CA THR A 8 10.69 -9.30 1.93
C THR A 8 9.54 -8.42 1.46
N ILE A 9 8.83 -8.83 0.41
CA ILE A 9 7.56 -8.20 0.02
C ILE A 9 6.50 -8.61 1.05
N LEU A 10 5.89 -7.61 1.68
CA LEU A 10 4.93 -7.78 2.77
C LEU A 10 3.49 -7.66 2.30
N TRP A 11 3.25 -6.71 1.41
CA TRP A 11 1.91 -6.31 1.02
C TRP A 11 1.92 -5.66 -0.37
N HIS A 12 0.74 -5.49 -0.92
CA HIS A 12 0.53 -4.73 -2.15
C HIS A 12 -0.81 -4.00 -2.07
N ASP A 13 -0.82 -2.75 -2.53
CA ASP A 13 -2.01 -1.93 -2.68
C ASP A 13 -2.08 -1.37 -4.09
N LEU A 14 -3.29 -1.10 -4.55
CA LEU A 14 -3.55 -0.36 -5.77
C LEU A 14 -3.97 1.06 -5.40
N THR A 15 -3.21 2.07 -5.85
CA THR A 15 -3.65 3.47 -5.75
C THR A 15 -4.21 3.93 -7.08
N VAL A 16 -5.42 4.50 -7.07
CA VAL A 16 -6.15 4.96 -8.26
C VAL A 16 -7.00 6.21 -7.98
N PRO A 17 -7.42 6.99 -8.99
CA PRO A 17 -8.22 8.20 -8.76
C PRO A 17 -9.58 7.89 -8.14
N ASP A 18 -10.21 6.79 -8.56
CA ASP A 18 -11.51 6.33 -8.09
C ASP A 18 -11.45 4.85 -7.66
N ALA A 19 -11.25 4.61 -6.36
CA ALA A 19 -11.18 3.26 -5.80
C ALA A 19 -12.51 2.52 -5.87
N GLY A 20 -13.65 3.21 -5.84
CA GLY A 20 -14.97 2.62 -5.97
C GLY A 20 -15.15 1.99 -7.35
N VAL A 21 -14.88 2.76 -8.40
CA VAL A 21 -14.97 2.28 -9.79
C VAL A 21 -13.98 1.15 -10.05
N VAL A 22 -12.73 1.28 -9.58
CA VAL A 22 -11.69 0.28 -9.83
C VAL A 22 -11.90 -1.01 -9.02
N SER A 23 -12.37 -0.92 -7.78
CA SER A 23 -12.72 -2.11 -6.99
C SER A 23 -13.88 -2.88 -7.63
N ASP A 24 -14.90 -2.18 -8.14
CA ASP A 24 -16.00 -2.82 -8.88
C ASP A 24 -15.54 -3.46 -10.19
N PHE A 25 -14.57 -2.84 -10.87
CA PHE A 25 -13.95 -3.44 -12.04
C PHE A 25 -13.28 -4.78 -11.72
N TYR A 26 -12.42 -4.85 -10.70
CA TYR A 26 -11.77 -6.12 -10.32
C TYR A 26 -12.75 -7.16 -9.79
N ARG A 27 -13.80 -6.74 -9.07
CA ARG A 27 -14.92 -7.63 -8.70
C ARG A 27 -15.55 -8.26 -9.94
N GLN A 28 -15.77 -7.50 -11.00
CA GLN A 28 -16.39 -8.02 -12.23
C GLN A 28 -15.45 -8.87 -13.09
N VAL A 29 -14.17 -8.49 -13.18
CA VAL A 29 -13.21 -9.13 -14.09
C VAL A 29 -12.60 -10.41 -13.51
N ILE A 30 -12.26 -10.39 -12.22
CA ILE A 30 -11.55 -11.51 -11.57
C ILE A 30 -12.31 -12.09 -10.37
N GLY A 31 -13.50 -11.57 -10.06
CA GLY A 31 -14.38 -12.14 -9.05
C GLY A 31 -13.99 -11.82 -7.60
N TRP A 32 -13.09 -10.85 -7.37
CA TRP A 32 -12.75 -10.46 -6.00
C TRP A 32 -13.95 -9.94 -5.23
N GLU A 33 -14.03 -10.31 -3.97
CA GLU A 33 -14.98 -9.71 -3.04
C GLU A 33 -14.40 -8.37 -2.54
N LYS A 34 -15.26 -7.38 -2.32
CA LYS A 34 -14.85 -6.06 -1.83
C LYS A 34 -15.62 -5.70 -0.57
N SER A 35 -14.92 -5.16 0.42
CA SER A 35 -15.52 -4.58 1.62
C SER A 35 -15.03 -3.14 1.80
N PRO A 36 -15.93 -2.19 2.14
CA PRO A 36 -15.54 -0.80 2.35
C PRO A 36 -14.65 -0.68 3.59
N LEU A 37 -13.66 0.21 3.51
CA LEU A 37 -12.80 0.62 4.60
C LEU A 37 -12.94 2.13 4.76
N SER A 38 -13.58 2.56 5.84
CA SER A 38 -13.87 3.98 6.04
C SER A 38 -12.60 4.79 6.28
N MET A 39 -12.42 5.81 5.46
CA MET A 39 -11.38 6.84 5.56
C MET A 39 -11.94 8.15 6.12
N GLY A 40 -13.11 8.10 6.76
CA GLY A 40 -13.85 9.26 7.27
C GLY A 40 -14.87 9.77 6.24
N GLU A 41 -14.45 10.64 5.33
CA GLU A 41 -15.34 11.28 4.34
C GLU A 41 -15.61 10.43 3.08
N TYR A 42 -14.84 9.35 2.91
CA TYR A 42 -14.95 8.42 1.79
C TYR A 42 -14.51 7.03 2.25
N ASP A 43 -14.74 6.03 1.40
CA ASP A 43 -14.28 4.67 1.62
C ASP A 43 -13.16 4.33 0.63
N ASP A 44 -12.09 3.72 1.13
CA ASP A 44 -11.24 2.85 0.34
C ASP A 44 -11.81 1.42 0.38
N TYR A 45 -11.18 0.47 -0.29
CA TYR A 45 -11.72 -0.89 -0.39
C TYR A 45 -10.68 -1.95 -0.06
N VAL A 46 -11.06 -2.86 0.83
CA VAL A 46 -10.34 -4.10 1.09
C VAL A 46 -10.85 -5.14 0.10
N MET A 47 -9.93 -5.77 -0.64
CA MET A 47 -10.25 -6.81 -1.62
C MET A 47 -9.87 -8.19 -1.10
N GLN A 48 -10.73 -9.16 -1.31
CA GLN A 48 -10.57 -10.54 -0.85
C GLN A 48 -10.66 -11.52 -2.02
N ALA A 49 -10.06 -12.69 -1.85
CA ALA A 49 -10.17 -13.77 -2.81
C ALA A 49 -11.64 -14.21 -2.97
N PRO A 50 -12.04 -14.72 -4.16
CA PRO A 50 -13.41 -15.17 -4.36
C PRO A 50 -13.78 -16.29 -3.37
N GLY A 51 -14.94 -16.18 -2.72
CA GLY A 51 -15.43 -17.16 -1.74
C GLY A 51 -14.94 -16.95 -0.31
N ALA A 52 -14.29 -15.83 0.00
CA ALA A 52 -13.87 -15.48 1.36
C ALA A 52 -15.06 -15.24 2.31
N GLY A 53 -16.19 -14.76 1.77
CA GLY A 53 -17.35 -14.38 2.55
C GLY A 53 -17.25 -12.93 3.03
N GLU A 54 -18.39 -12.22 3.00
CA GLU A 54 -18.46 -10.83 3.44
C GLU A 54 -17.99 -10.69 4.90
N GLY A 55 -16.95 -9.88 5.12
CA GLY A 55 -16.40 -9.58 6.45
C GLY A 55 -15.25 -10.50 6.92
N ASP A 56 -14.84 -11.51 6.16
CA ASP A 56 -13.66 -12.33 6.51
C ASP A 56 -12.34 -11.69 6.04
N HIS A 57 -11.80 -10.80 6.86
CA HIS A 57 -10.52 -10.15 6.57
C HIS A 57 -9.29 -11.09 6.65
N THR A 58 -9.44 -12.36 7.04
CA THR A 58 -8.30 -13.31 7.08
C THR A 58 -7.79 -13.67 5.68
N MET A 59 -8.63 -13.51 4.67
CA MET A 59 -8.34 -13.75 3.25
C MET A 59 -8.12 -12.46 2.46
N THR A 60 -7.71 -11.38 3.14
CA THR A 60 -7.42 -10.12 2.45
C THR A 60 -6.29 -10.31 1.44
N THR A 61 -6.56 -9.94 0.19
CA THR A 61 -5.61 -10.02 -0.90
C THR A 61 -4.87 -8.70 -1.07
N THR A 62 -5.57 -7.56 -1.07
CA THR A 62 -4.97 -6.24 -1.32
C THR A 62 -5.93 -5.12 -0.91
N GLY A 63 -5.44 -3.89 -0.75
CA GLY A 63 -6.26 -2.68 -0.72
C GLY A 63 -6.35 -2.00 -2.08
N VAL A 64 -7.49 -1.38 -2.36
CA VAL A 64 -7.67 -0.41 -3.44
C VAL A 64 -7.96 0.95 -2.82
N CYS A 65 -7.03 1.87 -2.98
CA CYS A 65 -7.02 3.17 -2.33
C CYS A 65 -7.22 4.31 -3.31
N HIS A 66 -7.97 5.33 -2.89
CA HIS A 66 -8.06 6.57 -3.62
C HIS A 66 -6.71 7.32 -3.59
N ALA A 67 -6.37 7.94 -4.72
CA ALA A 67 -5.29 8.91 -4.83
C ALA A 67 -5.70 10.24 -4.16
N LYS A 68 -5.87 10.22 -2.85
CA LYS A 68 -6.29 11.35 -2.00
C LYS A 68 -5.32 11.52 -0.83
N GLY A 69 -5.35 12.70 -0.22
CA GLY A 69 -4.49 13.02 0.92
C GLY A 69 -3.02 12.76 0.59
N GLN A 70 -2.38 11.90 1.37
CA GLN A 70 -0.96 11.54 1.18
C GLN A 70 -0.69 10.70 -0.08
N ASN A 71 -1.73 10.15 -0.72
CA ASN A 71 -1.64 9.40 -1.97
C ASN A 71 -1.97 10.25 -3.21
N SER A 72 -2.25 11.55 -3.05
CA SER A 72 -2.73 12.43 -4.13
C SER A 72 -1.74 12.64 -5.28
N SER A 73 -0.44 12.50 -5.03
CA SER A 73 0.60 12.65 -6.05
C SER A 73 1.00 11.33 -6.72
N ILE A 74 0.42 10.21 -6.30
CA ILE A 74 0.79 8.88 -6.78
C ILE A 74 0.02 8.60 -8.08
N PRO A 75 0.69 8.30 -9.20
CA PRO A 75 -0.01 7.90 -10.42
C PRO A 75 -0.71 6.54 -10.24
N PRO A 76 -1.75 6.23 -11.04
CA PRO A 76 -2.47 4.98 -10.92
C PRO A 76 -1.55 3.77 -11.09
N GLN A 77 -1.31 2.99 -10.04
CA GLN A 77 -0.39 1.86 -10.09
C GLN A 77 -0.58 0.87 -8.93
N TRP A 78 -0.16 -0.37 -9.17
CA TRP A 78 0.10 -1.36 -8.13
C TRP A 78 1.40 -1.02 -7.42
N MET A 79 1.36 -0.87 -6.11
CA MET A 79 2.52 -0.63 -5.27
C MET A 79 2.72 -1.81 -4.32
N ILE A 80 3.98 -2.10 -4.02
CA ILE A 80 4.37 -3.13 -3.05
C ILE A 80 4.99 -2.49 -1.82
N TYR A 81 4.83 -3.17 -0.69
CA TYR A 81 5.47 -2.84 0.58
C TYR A 81 6.60 -3.81 0.82
N VAL A 82 7.80 -3.28 1.04
CA VAL A 82 9.02 -4.07 1.24
C VAL A 82 9.59 -3.80 2.62
N ALA A 83 9.85 -4.87 3.36
CA ALA A 83 10.45 -4.80 4.69
C ALA A 83 11.83 -4.16 4.64
N VAL A 84 12.11 -3.25 5.57
CA VAL A 84 13.44 -2.70 5.84
C VAL A 84 13.74 -2.77 7.34
N ASP A 85 15.01 -2.88 7.68
CA ASP A 85 15.42 -2.95 9.10
C ASP A 85 15.37 -1.58 9.78
N ASP A 86 15.70 -0.53 9.02
CA ASP A 86 15.75 0.88 9.43
C ASP A 86 15.24 1.74 8.27
N LEU A 87 14.10 2.41 8.48
CA LEU A 87 13.41 3.21 7.48
C LEU A 87 14.17 4.50 7.17
N GLU A 88 14.71 5.18 8.17
CA GLU A 88 15.44 6.45 7.99
C GLU A 88 16.72 6.19 7.18
N LYS A 89 17.46 5.14 7.53
CA LYS A 89 18.65 4.73 6.77
C LYS A 89 18.29 4.36 5.33
N SER A 90 17.17 3.66 5.12
CA SER A 90 16.73 3.27 3.77
C SER A 90 16.29 4.47 2.93
N MET A 91 15.64 5.46 3.55
CA MET A 91 15.28 6.75 2.92
C MET A 91 16.52 7.56 2.52
N GLU A 92 17.54 7.60 3.38
CA GLU A 92 18.82 8.23 3.07
C GLU A 92 19.50 7.54 1.87
N GLN A 93 19.57 6.20 1.89
CA GLN A 93 20.15 5.44 0.78
C GLN A 93 19.36 5.64 -0.53
N CYS A 94 18.02 5.66 -0.47
CA CYS A 94 17.20 5.95 -1.64
C CYS A 94 17.62 7.27 -2.30
N THR A 95 17.76 8.33 -1.51
CA THR A 95 18.15 9.66 -2.02
C THR A 95 19.59 9.66 -2.55
N LEU A 96 20.51 9.02 -1.84
CA LEU A 96 21.92 8.91 -2.23
C LEU A 96 22.11 8.21 -3.59
N HIS A 97 21.26 7.24 -3.90
CA HIS A 97 21.30 6.44 -5.14
C HIS A 97 20.36 6.96 -6.23
N GLY A 98 19.91 8.21 -6.14
CA GLY A 98 19.17 8.91 -7.21
C GLY A 98 17.66 8.67 -7.21
N GLY A 99 17.11 7.99 -6.20
CA GLY A 99 15.68 7.94 -5.95
C GLY A 99 15.18 9.19 -5.22
N LYS A 100 13.88 9.22 -4.94
CA LYS A 100 13.22 10.30 -4.20
C LYS A 100 12.37 9.73 -3.08
N VAL A 101 12.42 10.35 -1.93
CA VAL A 101 11.44 10.13 -0.86
C VAL A 101 10.23 11.01 -1.11
N ILE A 102 9.03 10.43 -1.10
CA ILE A 102 7.78 11.10 -1.45
C ILE A 102 6.90 11.24 -0.20
N GLY A 103 6.71 12.48 0.25
CA GLY A 103 5.96 12.79 1.45
C GLY A 103 6.71 12.44 2.74
N GLU A 104 6.01 12.49 3.86
CA GLU A 104 6.57 12.22 5.18
C GLU A 104 6.48 10.74 5.55
N LYS A 105 7.30 10.32 6.52
CA LYS A 105 7.17 9.03 7.22
C LYS A 105 5.77 8.93 7.85
N ARG A 106 5.13 7.79 7.65
CA ARG A 106 3.78 7.48 8.15
C ARG A 106 3.87 6.40 9.21
N SER A 107 2.98 6.44 10.20
CA SER A 107 2.85 5.42 11.23
C SER A 107 1.61 4.57 10.99
N MET A 108 1.75 3.26 11.13
CA MET A 108 0.64 2.31 11.20
C MET A 108 0.50 1.86 12.65
N GLY A 109 -0.31 2.60 13.42
CA GLY A 109 -0.41 2.40 14.86
C GLY A 109 0.95 2.57 15.56
N GLN A 110 1.23 1.71 16.53
CA GLN A 110 2.50 1.66 17.26
C GLN A 110 3.44 0.57 16.74
N GLU A 111 3.03 -0.19 15.73
CA GLU A 111 3.70 -1.44 15.31
C GLU A 111 4.61 -1.27 14.11
N ALA A 112 4.39 -0.23 13.30
CA ALA A 112 5.18 0.00 12.11
C ALA A 112 5.21 1.45 11.65
N VAL A 113 6.25 1.77 10.91
CA VAL A 113 6.40 3.00 10.15
C VAL A 113 6.72 2.67 8.70
N TYR A 114 6.29 3.53 7.79
CA TYR A 114 6.48 3.32 6.37
C TYR A 114 6.62 4.64 5.62
N CYS A 115 7.23 4.59 4.44
CA CYS A 115 7.43 5.77 3.60
C CYS A 115 7.37 5.37 2.12
N LEU A 116 6.86 6.29 1.29
CA LEU A 116 6.82 6.11 -0.14
C LEU A 116 8.14 6.61 -0.76
N ILE A 117 8.69 5.83 -1.68
CA ILE A 117 9.81 6.24 -2.51
C ILE A 117 9.48 6.13 -4.00
N GLN A 118 10.19 6.90 -4.81
CA GLN A 118 10.24 6.77 -6.26
C GLN A 118 11.68 6.40 -6.66
N ASP A 119 11.84 5.33 -7.43
CA ASP A 119 13.15 4.91 -7.95
C ASP A 119 13.64 5.80 -9.12
N PRO A 120 14.89 5.65 -9.58
CA PRO A 120 15.41 6.45 -10.70
C PRO A 120 14.66 6.29 -12.03
N ALA A 121 13.91 5.20 -12.21
CA ALA A 121 13.09 4.96 -13.39
C ALA A 121 11.67 5.56 -13.27
N GLY A 122 11.30 6.04 -12.07
CA GLY A 122 10.00 6.65 -11.79
C GLY A 122 8.97 5.73 -11.14
N ALA A 123 9.31 4.47 -10.87
CA ALA A 123 8.40 3.52 -10.22
C ALA A 123 8.30 3.80 -8.71
N HIS A 124 7.11 3.54 -8.14
CA HIS A 124 6.84 3.81 -6.74
C HIS A 124 6.85 2.52 -5.91
N MET A 125 7.37 2.59 -4.70
CA MET A 125 7.42 1.49 -3.76
C MET A 125 7.32 1.99 -2.32
N MET A 126 6.70 1.19 -1.45
CA MET A 126 6.61 1.48 -0.03
C MET A 126 7.75 0.78 0.71
N LEU A 127 8.58 1.55 1.42
CA LEU A 127 9.49 1.02 2.42
C LEU A 127 8.72 0.87 3.74
N TYR A 128 8.83 -0.29 4.37
CA TYR A 128 8.08 -0.62 5.58
C TYR A 128 9.02 -1.15 6.66
N GLN A 129 9.03 -0.51 7.83
CA GLN A 129 9.74 -0.98 9.01
C GLN A 129 8.76 -1.37 10.09
N GLN A 130 8.84 -2.63 10.53
CA GLN A 130 8.22 -3.07 11.77
C GLN A 130 9.06 -2.57 12.96
N LEU A 131 8.39 -1.97 13.94
CA LEU A 131 8.98 -1.43 15.18
C LEU A 131 9.18 -2.51 16.25
#